data_AF-A0A1M6KB63-F1
#
_entry.id   AF-A0A1M6KB63-F1
#
_cell.length_a   1.000
_cell.length_b   1.000
_cell.length_c   1.000
_cell.angle_alpha   90.00
_cell.angle_beta   90.00
_cell.angle_gamma   90.00
#
_symmetry.space_group_name_H-M   'P 1'
#
loop_
_entity.id
_entity.type
_entity.pdbx_description
1 polymer ?
#
loop_
_entity_poly.entity_id
_entity_poly.type
_entity_poly.pdbx_seq_one_letter_code
_entity_poly.pdbx_strand_id
1 'polypeptide(L)'
;MKNLYHKLLIIALVAVLFSCKEDEEPAPHTVGVWELEATTYEGFPDAYSYNEGRIVTLSNLEIDKWTLELKKNKSFVEKVSYTSGNPSDNAEGTWESEEEILTLTYEDEDDPLEWDVVKDKTDQLWISFESSNTFMSNAIQEELVADYGSADGANAYLDDLFEQYEADPTNQDVIDELNRIFTVATFDWVFKFKRSDD
;
A
#
# COMPACT_ATOMS: atom_id res chain seq x y z
N MET A 1 32.08 -64.30 -9.75
CA MET A 1 32.19 -62.87 -10.06
C MET A 1 30.94 -62.26 -10.72
N LYS A 2 30.10 -63.01 -11.47
CA LYS A 2 28.87 -62.47 -12.10
C LYS A 2 27.79 -61.95 -11.12
N ASN A 3 27.73 -62.48 -9.89
CA ASN A 3 26.74 -62.07 -8.87
C ASN A 3 27.09 -60.79 -8.09
N LEU A 4 28.30 -60.23 -8.24
CA LEU A 4 28.70 -58.99 -7.56
C LEU A 4 28.29 -57.75 -8.36
N TYR A 5 28.41 -57.82 -9.69
CA TYR A 5 28.03 -56.74 -10.62
C TYR A 5 26.52 -56.47 -10.61
N HIS A 6 25.69 -57.49 -10.44
CA HIS A 6 24.23 -57.32 -10.37
C HIS A 6 23.77 -56.62 -9.08
N LYS A 7 24.48 -56.82 -7.96
CA LYS A 7 24.14 -56.18 -6.68
C LYS A 7 24.58 -54.70 -6.63
N LEU A 8 25.70 -54.36 -7.26
CA LEU A 8 26.16 -52.97 -7.39
C LEU A 8 25.24 -52.15 -8.29
N LEU A 9 24.65 -52.76 -9.33
CA LEU A 9 23.77 -52.06 -10.26
C LEU A 9 22.41 -51.69 -9.64
N ILE A 10 21.88 -52.52 -8.73
CA ILE A 10 20.62 -52.24 -8.02
C ILE A 10 20.80 -51.15 -6.96
N ILE A 11 21.95 -51.13 -6.26
CA ILE A 11 22.25 -50.08 -5.26
C ILE A 11 22.48 -48.72 -5.94
N ALA A 12 23.09 -48.70 -7.13
CA ALA A 12 23.23 -47.47 -7.91
C ALA A 12 21.87 -46.94 -8.40
N LEU A 13 20.92 -47.83 -8.76
CA LEU A 13 19.59 -47.41 -9.21
C LEU A 13 18.75 -46.79 -8.08
N VAL A 14 18.86 -47.31 -6.85
CA VAL A 14 18.15 -46.77 -5.68
C VAL A 14 18.75 -45.43 -5.22
N ALA A 15 20.07 -45.24 -5.36
CA ALA A 15 20.73 -43.98 -5.02
C ALA A 15 20.36 -42.81 -5.97
N VAL A 16 19.99 -43.11 -7.23
CA VAL A 16 19.54 -42.08 -8.20
C VAL A 16 18.09 -41.66 -7.94
N LEU A 17 17.25 -42.53 -7.37
CA LEU A 17 15.83 -42.22 -7.09
C LEU A 17 15.62 -41.32 -5.86
N PHE A 18 16.63 -41.14 -5.00
CA PHE A 18 16.57 -40.20 -3.85
C PHE A 18 17.27 -38.86 -4.12
N SER A 19 17.77 -38.64 -5.34
CA SER A 19 18.44 -37.39 -5.72
C SER A 19 17.59 -36.46 -6.59
N CYS A 20 16.28 -36.70 -6.70
CA CYS A 20 15.34 -35.62 -6.96
C CYS A 20 14.93 -35.05 -5.60
N LYS A 21 15.79 -34.23 -5.00
CA LYS A 21 15.24 -33.11 -4.25
C LYS A 21 14.61 -32.25 -5.34
N GLU A 22 13.28 -32.14 -5.34
CA GLU A 22 12.68 -30.98 -5.97
C GLU A 22 13.39 -29.79 -5.33
N ASP A 23 14.20 -29.09 -6.13
CA ASP A 23 14.72 -27.80 -5.73
C ASP A 23 13.47 -26.96 -5.54
N GLU A 24 12.96 -26.89 -4.30
CA GLU A 24 11.93 -25.93 -3.93
C GLU A 24 12.47 -24.58 -4.39
N GLU A 25 11.83 -24.01 -5.41
CA GLU A 25 12.18 -22.67 -5.85
C GLU A 25 12.18 -21.77 -4.61
N PRO A 26 13.22 -20.93 -4.44
CA PRO A 26 13.25 -20.01 -3.32
C PRO A 26 11.94 -19.23 -3.32
N ALA A 27 11.25 -19.22 -2.18
CA ALA A 27 9.97 -18.54 -2.08
C ALA A 27 10.13 -17.10 -2.59
N PRO A 28 9.15 -16.57 -3.35
CA PRO A 28 9.17 -15.17 -3.76
C PRO A 28 9.50 -14.28 -2.58
N HIS A 29 10.29 -13.23 -2.79
CA HIS A 29 10.68 -12.32 -1.70
C HIS A 29 9.45 -11.72 -0.99
N THR A 30 8.31 -11.63 -1.70
CA THR A 30 7.01 -11.16 -1.21
C THR A 30 6.49 -12.03 -0.07
N VAL A 31 6.88 -13.31 0.01
CA VAL A 31 6.49 -14.20 1.10
C VAL A 31 7.15 -13.78 2.41
N GLY A 32 6.34 -13.42 3.40
CA GLY A 32 6.77 -13.10 4.76
C GLY A 32 5.75 -12.27 5.50
N VAL A 33 6.13 -11.78 6.68
CA VAL A 33 5.34 -10.84 7.48
C VAL A 33 5.85 -9.44 7.22
N TRP A 34 4.94 -8.55 6.89
CA TRP A 34 5.20 -7.16 6.52
C TRP A 34 4.45 -6.24 7.47
N GLU A 35 5.10 -5.19 7.95
CA GLU A 35 4.49 -4.15 8.78
C GLU A 35 4.54 -2.83 8.01
N LEU A 36 3.40 -2.16 7.88
CA LEU A 36 3.32 -0.85 7.23
C LEU A 36 4.16 0.15 8.03
N GLU A 37 5.15 0.76 7.37
CA GLU A 37 6.03 1.75 7.98
C GLU A 37 5.53 3.17 7.71
N ALA A 38 5.17 3.44 6.45
CA ALA A 38 4.71 4.73 6.01
C ALA A 38 3.86 4.61 4.75
N THR A 39 3.08 5.65 4.46
CA THR A 39 2.47 5.83 3.15
C THR A 39 2.91 7.15 2.54
N THR A 40 2.86 7.25 1.22
CA THR A 40 3.16 8.49 0.52
C THR A 40 2.32 8.61 -0.74
N TYR A 41 2.21 9.83 -1.25
CA TYR A 41 1.57 10.10 -2.53
C TYR A 41 2.64 10.34 -3.59
N GLU A 42 2.57 9.60 -4.70
CA GLU A 42 3.49 9.72 -5.82
C GLU A 42 2.67 9.92 -7.13
N GLY A 43 3.31 10.40 -8.19
CA GLY A 43 2.69 10.45 -9.52
C GLY A 43 1.66 11.55 -9.72
N PHE A 44 1.69 12.64 -8.96
CA PHE A 44 0.78 13.77 -9.19
C PHE A 44 1.02 14.44 -10.56
N PRO A 45 -0.04 14.94 -11.23
CA PRO A 45 0.12 15.86 -12.35
C PRO A 45 0.85 17.14 -11.93
N ASP A 46 1.57 17.78 -12.86
CA ASP A 46 2.38 18.99 -12.61
C ASP A 46 1.63 20.10 -11.85
N ALA A 47 0.32 20.25 -12.10
CA ALA A 47 -0.52 21.24 -11.43
C ALA A 47 -0.65 21.04 -9.91
N TYR A 48 -0.30 19.85 -9.40
CA TYR A 48 -0.42 19.45 -8.00
C TYR A 48 0.92 19.02 -7.39
N SER A 49 2.05 19.30 -8.04
CA SER A 49 3.37 18.81 -7.65
C SER A 49 3.79 19.20 -6.22
N TYR A 50 3.16 20.19 -5.59
CA TYR A 50 3.33 20.49 -4.17
C TYR A 50 2.99 19.31 -3.24
N ASN A 51 2.10 18.41 -3.69
CA ASN A 51 1.65 17.25 -2.92
C ASN A 51 2.54 16.01 -3.09
N GLU A 52 3.49 16.04 -4.03
CA GLU A 52 4.36 14.92 -4.37
C GLU A 52 5.28 14.53 -3.20
N GLY A 53 5.37 13.23 -2.91
CA GLY A 53 6.23 12.69 -1.86
C GLY A 53 5.78 13.05 -0.44
N ARG A 54 4.58 13.63 -0.27
CA ARG A 54 4.01 13.88 1.05
C ARG A 54 3.89 12.57 1.80
N ILE A 55 4.49 12.51 2.99
CA ILE A 55 4.42 11.33 3.86
C ILE A 55 3.13 11.43 4.66
N VAL A 56 2.33 10.38 4.62
CA VAL A 56 1.15 10.21 5.46
C VAL A 56 1.46 9.11 6.47
N THR A 57 1.58 9.52 7.72
CA THR A 57 1.90 8.62 8.83
C THR A 57 0.69 7.79 9.21
N LEU A 58 0.89 6.65 9.87
CA LEU A 58 -0.21 5.80 10.35
C LEU A 58 -1.17 6.57 11.27
N SER A 59 -0.64 7.47 12.12
CA SER A 59 -1.47 8.32 12.99
C SER A 59 -2.38 9.28 12.22
N ASN A 60 -2.02 9.69 11.01
CA ASN A 60 -2.91 10.50 10.16
C ASN A 60 -4.08 9.68 9.60
N LEU A 61 -3.95 8.35 9.54
CA LEU A 61 -4.97 7.42 9.08
C LEU A 61 -5.74 6.78 10.24
N GLU A 62 -5.49 7.23 11.48
CA GLU A 62 -5.96 6.59 12.71
C GLU A 62 -5.57 5.11 12.84
N ILE A 63 -4.53 4.67 12.13
CA ILE A 63 -4.00 3.31 12.18
C ILE A 63 -2.88 3.26 13.24
N ASP A 64 -2.97 2.30 14.15
CA ASP A 64 -1.90 1.96 15.10
C ASP A 64 -0.87 1.03 14.45
N LYS A 65 -1.37 0.00 13.77
CA LYS A 65 -0.55 -1.06 13.17
C LYS A 65 -1.29 -1.69 12.01
N TRP A 66 -0.60 -1.88 10.89
CA TRP A 66 -1.07 -2.68 9.77
C TRP A 66 -0.02 -3.71 9.42
N THR A 67 -0.41 -4.99 9.44
CA THR A 67 0.43 -6.11 9.02
C THR A 67 -0.19 -6.89 7.88
N LEU A 68 0.64 -7.29 6.92
CA LEU A 68 0.30 -8.19 5.83
C LEU A 68 1.22 -9.41 5.88
N GLU A 69 0.66 -10.60 6.07
CA GLU A 69 1.38 -11.87 6.02
C GLU A 69 1.08 -12.59 4.70
N LEU A 70 2.06 -12.69 3.80
CA LEU A 70 1.95 -13.47 2.56
C LEU A 70 2.61 -14.84 2.77
N LYS A 71 1.83 -15.92 2.77
CA LYS A 71 2.32 -17.27 3.06
C LYS A 71 2.71 -18.03 1.80
N LYS A 72 3.65 -18.99 1.93
CA LYS A 72 4.14 -19.83 0.81
C LYS A 72 3.03 -20.62 0.09
N ASN A 73 1.99 -21.01 0.82
CA ASN A 73 0.84 -21.75 0.29
C ASN A 73 -0.17 -20.87 -0.45
N LYS A 74 0.20 -19.63 -0.82
CA LYS A 74 -0.65 -18.68 -1.56
C LYS A 74 -1.88 -18.18 -0.81
N SER A 75 -1.90 -18.29 0.53
CA SER A 75 -2.87 -17.59 1.39
C SER A 75 -2.24 -16.35 2.03
N PHE A 76 -3.04 -15.32 2.33
CA PHE A 76 -2.60 -14.16 3.09
C PHE A 76 -3.42 -13.97 4.38
N VAL A 77 -2.86 -13.20 5.31
CA VAL A 77 -3.58 -12.65 6.47
C VAL A 77 -3.23 -11.18 6.58
N GLU A 78 -4.25 -10.33 6.58
CA GLU A 78 -4.14 -8.90 6.82
C GLU A 78 -4.73 -8.55 8.18
N LYS A 79 -4.06 -7.64 8.90
CA LYS A 79 -4.54 -7.14 10.19
C LYS A 79 -4.30 -5.64 10.28
N VAL A 80 -5.36 -4.89 10.54
CA VAL A 80 -5.32 -3.44 10.77
C VAL A 80 -5.86 -3.16 12.16
N SER A 81 -5.08 -2.45 12.96
CA SER A 81 -5.45 -1.96 14.29
C SER A 81 -5.54 -0.45 14.27
N TYR A 82 -6.53 0.12 14.96
CA TYR A 82 -6.81 1.55 14.94
C TYR A 82 -6.73 2.18 16.33
N THR A 83 -6.24 3.42 16.37
CA THR A 83 -5.93 4.21 17.57
C THR A 83 -7.12 4.44 18.52
N SER A 84 -8.36 4.39 18.00
CA SER A 84 -9.56 4.97 18.63
C SER A 84 -10.56 3.94 19.18
N GLY A 85 -10.13 2.68 19.39
CA GLY A 85 -11.02 1.62 19.86
C GLY A 85 -12.01 1.13 18.80
N ASN A 86 -11.80 1.53 17.54
CA ASN A 86 -12.41 0.89 16.40
C ASN A 86 -12.00 -0.60 16.40
N PRO A 87 -12.91 -1.51 16.01
CA PRO A 87 -12.57 -2.92 15.91
C PRO A 87 -11.38 -3.08 14.97
N SER A 88 -10.46 -3.98 15.32
CA SER A 88 -9.41 -4.38 14.40
C SER A 88 -10.04 -5.07 13.20
N ASP A 89 -9.67 -4.65 12.00
CA ASP A 89 -10.05 -5.35 10.78
C ASP A 89 -9.04 -6.46 10.55
N ASN A 90 -9.55 -7.68 10.37
CA ASN A 90 -8.75 -8.81 9.95
C ASN A 90 -9.38 -9.36 8.68
N ALA A 91 -8.54 -9.57 7.68
CA ALA A 91 -8.94 -10.18 6.44
C ALA A 91 -8.02 -11.34 6.10
N GLU A 92 -8.57 -12.32 5.40
CA GLU A 92 -7.83 -13.46 4.88
C GLU A 92 -8.31 -13.78 3.46
N GLY A 93 -7.49 -14.55 2.76
CA GLY A 93 -7.75 -14.87 1.36
C GLY A 93 -6.56 -15.49 0.67
N THR A 94 -6.58 -15.45 -0.65
CA THR A 94 -5.49 -15.94 -1.51
C THR A 94 -4.74 -14.79 -2.15
N TRP A 95 -3.45 -15.00 -2.43
CA TRP A 95 -2.64 -14.03 -3.14
C TRP A 95 -1.90 -14.66 -4.31
N GLU A 96 -1.76 -13.88 -5.36
CA GLU A 96 -0.93 -14.18 -6.51
C GLU A 96 0.00 -13.01 -6.79
N SER A 97 1.15 -13.30 -7.39
CA SER A 97 2.08 -12.25 -7.80
C SER A 97 2.70 -12.67 -9.12
N GLU A 98 2.46 -11.84 -10.13
CA GLU A 98 2.95 -12.01 -11.48
C GLU A 98 3.59 -10.69 -11.92
N GLU A 99 4.82 -10.76 -12.43
CA GLU A 99 5.62 -9.59 -12.81
C GLU A 99 5.78 -8.58 -11.66
N GLU A 100 5.11 -7.44 -11.76
CA GLU A 100 5.11 -6.35 -10.77
C GLU A 100 3.69 -6.10 -10.24
N ILE A 101 2.82 -7.10 -10.25
CA ILE A 101 1.45 -7.00 -9.72
C ILE A 101 1.27 -7.99 -8.58
N LEU A 102 0.71 -7.52 -7.46
CA LEU A 102 0.24 -8.33 -6.34
C LEU A 102 -1.30 -8.30 -6.34
N THR A 103 -1.90 -9.47 -6.51
CA THR A 103 -3.36 -9.63 -6.48
C THR A 103 -3.76 -10.28 -5.17
N LEU A 104 -4.66 -9.63 -4.42
CA LEU A 104 -5.26 -10.16 -3.20
C LEU A 104 -6.73 -10.48 -3.47
N THR A 105 -7.13 -11.74 -3.29
CA THR A 105 -8.52 -12.18 -3.37
C THR A 105 -9.01 -12.47 -1.96
N TYR A 106 -9.87 -11.60 -1.43
CA TYR A 106 -10.40 -11.68 -0.08
C TYR A 106 -11.51 -12.74 -0.02
N GLU A 107 -11.62 -13.50 1.09
CA GLU A 107 -12.66 -14.53 1.20
C GLU A 107 -14.09 -13.98 1.22
N ASP A 108 -14.26 -12.74 1.70
CA ASP A 108 -15.54 -12.06 1.88
C ASP A 108 -15.89 -11.08 0.74
N GLU A 109 -15.05 -10.95 -0.29
CA GLU A 109 -15.27 -10.04 -1.41
C GLU A 109 -15.37 -10.79 -2.75
N ASP A 110 -16.28 -10.34 -3.61
CA ASP A 110 -16.50 -10.95 -4.93
C ASP A 110 -15.43 -10.53 -5.97
N ASP A 111 -14.79 -9.37 -5.76
CA ASP A 111 -13.81 -8.77 -6.67
C ASP A 111 -12.41 -8.74 -6.04
N PRO A 112 -11.35 -9.18 -6.74
CA PRO A 112 -9.99 -9.11 -6.22
C PRO A 112 -9.46 -7.66 -6.20
N LEU A 113 -8.59 -7.37 -5.24
CA LEU A 113 -7.82 -6.13 -5.20
C LEU A 113 -6.45 -6.34 -5.87
N GLU A 114 -6.16 -5.51 -6.86
CA GLU A 114 -4.89 -5.51 -7.58
C GLU A 114 -4.04 -4.32 -7.14
N TRP A 115 -2.76 -4.59 -6.86
CA TRP A 115 -1.80 -3.60 -6.40
C TRP A 115 -0.53 -3.69 -7.24
N ASP A 116 0.00 -2.54 -7.67
CA ASP A 116 1.29 -2.47 -8.33
C ASP A 116 2.42 -2.62 -7.30
N VAL A 117 3.36 -3.51 -7.55
CA VAL A 117 4.57 -3.74 -6.74
C VAL A 117 5.68 -2.83 -7.28
N VAL A 118 5.80 -1.64 -6.69
CA VAL A 118 6.66 -0.56 -7.21
C VAL A 118 8.15 -0.81 -6.97
N LYS A 119 8.51 -1.38 -5.80
CA LYS A 119 9.89 -1.65 -5.42
C LYS A 119 9.96 -2.86 -4.50
N ASP A 120 10.37 -3.99 -5.06
CA ASP A 120 10.59 -5.17 -4.26
C ASP A 120 12.06 -5.50 -4.06
N LYS A 121 12.52 -5.33 -2.82
CA LYS A 121 13.83 -5.77 -2.34
C LYS A 121 13.60 -6.71 -1.17
N THR A 122 14.59 -7.54 -0.87
CA THR A 122 14.53 -8.57 0.20
C THR A 122 14.02 -8.09 1.57
N ASP A 123 14.12 -6.79 1.87
CA ASP A 123 13.75 -6.14 3.13
C ASP A 123 12.58 -5.14 3.02
N GLN A 124 12.05 -4.87 1.83
CA GLN A 124 11.01 -3.86 1.60
C GLN A 124 9.99 -4.32 0.57
N LEU A 125 8.69 -4.22 0.92
CA LEU A 125 7.57 -4.44 0.01
C LEU A 125 6.83 -3.11 -0.17
N TRP A 126 6.83 -2.59 -1.39
CA TRP A 126 6.13 -1.35 -1.73
C TRP A 126 4.99 -1.68 -2.68
N ILE A 127 3.76 -1.39 -2.25
CA ILE A 127 2.56 -1.59 -3.07
C ILE A 127 1.88 -0.26 -3.32
N SER A 128 1.24 -0.08 -4.47
CA SER A 128 0.47 1.11 -4.79
C SER A 128 -0.82 0.82 -5.53
N PHE A 129 -1.75 1.77 -5.46
CA PHE A 129 -2.92 1.82 -6.33
C PHE A 129 -3.19 3.26 -6.74
N GLU A 130 -3.77 3.43 -7.93
CA GLU A 130 -4.25 4.72 -8.40
C GLU A 130 -5.45 5.15 -7.55
N SER A 131 -5.36 6.34 -6.97
CA SER A 131 -6.40 6.97 -6.16
C SER A 131 -6.76 8.33 -6.72
N SER A 132 -7.92 8.84 -6.32
CA SER A 132 -8.37 10.19 -6.67
C SER A 132 -8.96 10.87 -5.45
N ASN A 133 -8.44 12.04 -5.10
CA ASN A 133 -8.89 12.83 -3.96
C ASN A 133 -8.82 14.33 -4.29
N THR A 134 -9.44 15.17 -3.47
CA THR A 134 -9.43 16.61 -3.65
C THR A 134 -8.16 17.22 -3.06
N PHE A 135 -7.44 17.98 -3.87
CA PHE A 135 -6.24 18.70 -3.47
C PHE A 135 -6.30 20.15 -3.97
N MET A 136 -5.54 20.99 -3.29
CA MET A 136 -5.28 22.34 -3.77
C MET A 136 -4.19 22.27 -4.83
N SER A 137 -4.42 22.91 -5.97
CA SER A 137 -3.41 23.04 -7.02
C SER A 137 -2.34 24.07 -6.63
N ASN A 138 -1.16 23.97 -7.25
CA ASN A 138 -0.06 24.91 -7.08
C ASN A 138 -0.50 26.35 -7.39
N ALA A 139 -1.32 26.54 -8.43
CA ALA A 139 -1.80 27.87 -8.84
C ALA A 139 -2.71 28.51 -7.78
N ILE A 140 -3.62 27.72 -7.18
CA ILE A 140 -4.48 28.20 -6.09
C ILE A 140 -3.65 28.50 -4.84
N GLN A 141 -2.67 27.65 -4.52
CA GLN A 141 -1.78 27.91 -3.40
C GLN A 141 -1.02 29.24 -3.57
N GLU A 142 -0.49 29.51 -4.75
CA GLU A 142 0.17 30.78 -5.07
C GLU A 142 -0.78 31.97 -4.98
N GLU A 143 -2.01 31.82 -5.48
CA GLU A 143 -3.08 32.83 -5.37
C GLU A 143 -3.40 33.17 -3.92
N LEU A 144 -3.67 32.17 -3.08
CA LEU A 144 -4.00 32.38 -1.67
C LEU A 144 -2.83 33.00 -0.90
N VAL A 145 -1.60 32.56 -1.13
CA VAL A 145 -0.42 33.18 -0.49
C VAL A 145 -0.27 34.64 -0.91
N ALA A 146 -0.59 34.99 -2.17
CA ALA A 146 -0.57 36.36 -2.63
C ALA A 146 -1.67 37.22 -1.98
N ASP A 147 -2.88 36.70 -1.87
CA ASP A 147 -4.04 37.42 -1.32
C ASP A 147 -3.95 37.61 0.20
N TYR A 148 -3.44 36.61 0.93
CA TYR A 148 -3.32 36.61 2.40
C TYR A 148 -1.89 36.91 2.89
N GLY A 149 -0.98 37.24 1.97
CA GLY A 149 0.37 37.76 2.24
C GLY A 149 1.38 36.77 2.81
N SER A 150 0.98 35.53 3.13
CA SER A 150 1.84 34.46 3.62
C SER A 150 1.14 33.10 3.56
N ALA A 151 1.92 32.02 3.69
CA ALA A 151 1.37 30.67 3.84
C ALA A 151 0.52 30.55 5.13
N ASP A 152 0.96 31.14 6.24
CA ASP A 152 0.20 31.12 7.49
C ASP A 152 -1.13 31.89 7.36
N GLY A 153 -1.12 33.01 6.63
CA GLY A 153 -2.34 33.76 6.31
C GLY A 153 -3.31 32.98 5.43
N ALA A 154 -2.80 32.30 4.40
CA ALA A 154 -3.60 31.43 3.54
C ALA A 154 -4.21 30.25 4.33
N ASN A 155 -3.42 29.62 5.21
CA ASN A 155 -3.90 28.55 6.08
C ASN A 155 -4.98 29.04 7.05
N ALA A 156 -4.80 30.20 7.68
CA ALA A 156 -5.81 30.77 8.57
C ALA A 156 -7.13 31.06 7.85
N TYR A 157 -7.07 31.52 6.60
CA TYR A 157 -8.27 31.69 5.77
C TYR A 157 -8.97 30.36 5.48
N LEU A 158 -8.22 29.31 5.16
CA LEU A 158 -8.78 27.98 4.92
C LEU A 158 -9.41 27.40 6.19
N ASP A 159 -8.77 27.58 7.34
CA ASP A 159 -9.31 27.18 8.64
C ASP A 159 -10.64 27.88 8.91
N ASP A 160 -10.73 29.20 8.71
CA ASP A 160 -11.96 29.98 8.85
C ASP A 160 -13.05 29.50 7.85
N LEU A 161 -12.66 29.09 6.64
CA LEU A 161 -13.58 28.59 5.62
C LEU A 161 -14.15 27.21 6.00
N PHE A 162 -13.31 26.32 6.51
CA PHE A 162 -13.75 25.02 7.03
C PHE A 162 -14.61 25.16 8.28
N GLU A 163 -14.27 26.06 9.22
CA GLU A 163 -15.11 26.31 10.40
C GLU A 163 -16.51 26.81 9.99
N GLN A 164 -16.60 27.67 8.97
CA GLN A 164 -17.88 28.11 8.42
C GLN A 164 -18.67 26.95 7.78
N TYR A 165 -18.00 26.07 7.05
CA TYR A 165 -18.63 24.88 6.46
C TYR A 165 -19.14 23.91 7.53
N GLU A 166 -18.37 23.68 8.60
CA GLU A 166 -18.78 22.85 9.73
C GLU A 166 -19.99 23.44 10.46
N ALA A 167 -20.02 24.77 10.62
CA ALA A 167 -21.13 25.47 11.26
C ALA A 167 -22.41 25.46 10.41
N ASP A 168 -22.30 25.61 9.08
CA ASP A 168 -23.42 25.51 8.14
C ASP A 168 -23.00 24.84 6.83
N PRO A 169 -23.14 23.50 6.72
CA PRO A 169 -22.73 22.74 5.54
C PRO A 169 -23.69 22.93 4.36
N THR A 170 -24.70 23.81 4.49
CA THR A 170 -25.61 24.17 3.40
C THR A 170 -25.32 25.56 2.82
N ASN A 171 -24.33 26.27 3.35
CA ASN A 171 -23.92 27.57 2.85
C ASN A 171 -23.25 27.46 1.47
N GLN A 172 -23.99 27.81 0.41
CA GLN A 172 -23.55 27.64 -0.96
C GLN A 172 -22.30 28.46 -1.31
N ASP A 173 -22.14 29.66 -0.74
CA ASP A 173 -20.98 30.51 -1.02
C ASP A 173 -19.68 29.85 -0.51
N VAL A 174 -19.75 29.22 0.67
CA VAL A 174 -18.62 28.48 1.26
C VAL A 174 -18.33 27.22 0.45
N ILE A 175 -19.36 26.49 0.04
CA ILE A 175 -19.23 25.28 -0.79
C ILE A 175 -18.60 25.62 -2.14
N ASP A 176 -19.05 26.68 -2.80
CA ASP A 176 -18.54 27.10 -4.11
C ASP A 176 -17.06 27.50 -4.01
N GLU A 177 -16.68 28.19 -2.93
CA GLU A 177 -15.29 28.57 -2.68
C GLU A 177 -14.40 27.35 -2.37
N LEU A 178 -14.87 26.40 -1.56
CA LEU A 178 -14.15 25.15 -1.31
C LEU A 178 -13.98 24.33 -2.61
N ASN A 179 -15.01 24.26 -3.46
CA ASN A 179 -14.93 23.57 -4.76
C ASN A 179 -14.02 24.30 -5.76
N ARG A 180 -13.85 25.62 -5.64
CA ARG A 180 -12.89 26.39 -6.43
C ARG A 180 -11.47 26.10 -5.99
N ILE A 181 -11.24 26.02 -4.67
CA ILE A 181 -9.91 25.83 -4.08
C ILE A 181 -9.43 24.39 -4.24
N PHE A 182 -10.32 23.42 -4.01
CA PHE A 182 -10.00 22.00 -3.98
C PHE A 182 -10.61 21.29 -5.18
N THR A 183 -9.74 20.76 -6.04
CA THR A 183 -10.12 20.02 -7.24
C THR A 183 -9.59 18.61 -7.18
N VAL A 184 -10.27 17.69 -7.86
CA VAL A 184 -9.86 16.27 -7.88
C VAL A 184 -8.54 16.13 -8.64
N ALA A 185 -7.60 15.42 -8.03
CA ALA A 185 -6.37 14.97 -8.66
C ALA A 185 -6.25 13.44 -8.51
N THR A 186 -5.73 12.81 -9.55
CA THR A 186 -5.36 11.39 -9.56
C THR A 186 -3.88 11.26 -9.22
N PHE A 187 -3.53 10.27 -8.41
CA PHE A 187 -2.18 10.02 -7.90
C PHE A 187 -2.05 8.57 -7.47
N ASP A 188 -0.83 8.09 -7.29
CA ASP A 188 -0.56 6.77 -6.72
C ASP A 188 -0.40 6.87 -5.21
N TRP A 189 -1.24 6.13 -4.48
CA TRP A 189 -1.04 5.98 -3.03
C TRP A 189 -0.12 4.80 -2.78
N VAL A 190 1.11 5.10 -2.36
CA VAL A 190 2.16 4.10 -2.14
C VAL A 190 2.24 3.73 -0.66
N PHE A 191 2.18 2.43 -0.37
CA PHE A 191 2.29 1.83 0.95
C PHE A 191 3.65 1.15 1.07
N LYS A 192 4.45 1.59 2.03
CA LYS A 192 5.82 1.11 2.25
C LYS A 192 5.83 0.21 3.45
N PHE A 193 5.97 -1.09 3.21
CA PHE A 193 6.11 -2.09 4.24
C PHE A 193 7.57 -2.45 4.47
N LYS A 194 7.93 -2.62 5.74
CA LYS A 194 9.18 -3.24 6.16
C LYS A 194 8.91 -4.68 6.58
N ARG A 195 9.91 -5.53 6.43
CA ARG A 195 9.83 -6.90 6.98
C ARG A 195 9.71 -6.83 8.50
N SER A 196 8.75 -7.57 9.07
CA SER A 196 8.62 -7.70 10.51
C SER A 196 9.69 -8.67 11.02
N ASP A 197 10.51 -8.22 11.95
CA ASP A 197 11.37 -9.10 12.74
C ASP A 197 10.48 -9.77 13.79
N ASP A 198 10.14 -11.05 13.59
CA ASP A 198 9.48 -11.87 14.61
C ASP A 198 10.36 -12.06 15.86
#